data_AF-A0A5C8LCW6-F1
#
_entry.id   AF-A0A5C8LCW6-F1
#
_cell.length_a   1.000
_cell.length_b   1.000
_cell.length_c   1.000
_cell.angle_alpha   90.00
_cell.angle_beta   90.00
_cell.angle_gamma   90.00
#
_symmetry.space_group_name_H-M   'P 1'
#
loop_
_entity.id
_entity.type
_entity.pdbx_description
1 polymer ?
#
loop_
_entity_poly.entity_id
_entity_poly.type
_entity_poly.pdbx_seq_one_letter_code
_entity_poly.pdbx_strand_id
1 'polypeptide(L)' 'MRKLIFYIAVAISLVLLLNILKIFITDFSRLTSYGYGYLAGKIVLFILFGALVYRTRKTKSPIKKESNP' A
#
# COMPACT_ATOMS: atom_id res chain seq x y z
N MET A 1 -1.03 -5.82 -18.42
CA MET A 1 0.08 -5.33 -17.56
C MET A 1 -0.34 -4.44 -16.39
N ARG A 2 -1.08 -3.32 -16.56
CA ARG A 2 -1.45 -2.42 -15.43
C ARG A 2 -2.32 -3.05 -14.33
N LYS A 3 -3.18 -4.04 -14.66
CA LYS A 3 -3.99 -4.78 -13.67
C LYS A 3 -3.13 -5.67 -12.78
N LEU A 4 -2.13 -6.35 -13.36
CA LEU A 4 -1.23 -7.26 -12.63
C LEU A 4 -0.39 -6.49 -11.59
N ILE A 5 0.19 -5.35 -11.99
CA ILE A 5 0.96 -4.47 -11.11
C ILE A 5 0.08 -3.97 -9.94
N PHE A 6 -1.20 -3.66 -10.21
CA PHE A 6 -2.15 -3.28 -9.16
C PHE A 6 -2.40 -4.41 -8.18
N TYR A 7 -2.67 -5.64 -8.65
CA TYR A 7 -2.90 -6.78 -7.76
C TYR A 7 -1.65 -7.14 -6.93
N ILE A 8 -0.46 -7.08 -7.53
CA ILE A 8 0.80 -7.29 -6.81
C ILE A 8 1.01 -6.19 -5.75
N ALA A 9 0.78 -4.93 -6.09
CA ALA A 9 0.89 -3.83 -5.14
C ALA A 9 -0.11 -3.92 -3.98
N VAL A 10 -1.33 -4.41 -4.25
CA VAL A 10 -2.34 -4.70 -3.22
C VAL A 10 -1.88 -5.84 -2.30
N ALA A 11 -1.36 -6.93 -2.87
CA ALA A 11 -0.84 -8.05 -2.07
C ALA A 11 0.32 -7.64 -1.17
N ILE A 12 1.28 -6.87 -1.69
CA ILE A 12 2.40 -6.31 -0.93
C ILE A 12 1.90 -5.39 0.19
N SER A 13 0.91 -4.55 -0.10
CA SER A 13 0.30 -3.64 0.89
C SER A 13 -0.35 -4.40 2.05
N LEU A 14 -1.08 -5.49 1.78
CA LEU A 14 -1.65 -6.35 2.82
C LEU A 14 -0.57 -6.99 3.70
N VAL A 15 0.52 -7.49 3.10
CA VAL A 15 1.64 -8.08 3.85
C VAL A 15 2.33 -7.03 4.73
N LEU A 16 2.50 -5.80 4.23
CA LEU A 16 3.01 -4.69 5.03
C LEU A 16 2.10 -4.36 6.21
N LEU A 17 0.79 -4.34 5.99
CA LEU A 17 -0.20 -4.04 7.03
C LEU A 17 -0.16 -5.08 8.15
N LEU A 18 -0.14 -6.37 7.80
CA LEU A 18 0.00 -7.47 8.78
C LEU A 18 1.32 -7.37 9.56
N ASN A 19 2.40 -6.97 8.89
CA ASN A 19 3.69 -6.74 9.55
C ASN A 19 3.64 -5.56 10.54
N ILE A 20 2.91 -4.49 10.24
CA ILE A 20 2.73 -3.35 11.14
C ILE A 20 1.88 -3.77 12.34
N LEU A 21 0.74 -4.44 12.10
CA LEU A 21 -0.14 -4.96 13.16
C LEU A 21 0.60 -5.93 14.10
N LYS A 22 1.43 -6.82 13.54
CA LYS A 22 2.24 -7.75 14.34
C LYS A 22 3.25 -7.02 15.24
N ILE A 23 3.85 -5.93 14.77
CA ILE A 23 4.72 -5.08 15.62
C ILE A 23 3.94 -4.50 16.79
N PHE A 24 2.74 -3.97 16.51
CA PHE A 24 1.91 -3.34 17.54
C PHE A 24 1.42 -4.33 18.60
N ILE A 25 1.11 -5.57 18.22
CA ILE A 25 0.48 -6.56 19.13
C ILE A 25 1.52 -7.44 19.82
N THR A 26 2.54 -7.92 19.08
CA THR A 26 3.41 -9.02 19.54
C THR A 26 4.89 -8.63 19.66
N ASP A 27 5.31 -7.59 18.95
CA ASP A 27 6.73 -7.27 18.73
C ASP A 27 7.10 -5.87 19.27
N PHE A 28 6.48 -5.45 20.38
CA PHE A 28 6.81 -4.18 21.06
C PHE A 28 8.30 -4.11 21.47
N SER A 29 8.93 -5.27 21.71
CA SER A 29 10.37 -5.42 21.95
C SER A 29 11.22 -4.90 20.77
N ARG A 30 10.76 -5.08 19.52
CA ARG A 30 11.44 -4.51 18.34
C ARG A 30 11.29 -3.00 18.28
N LEU A 31 10.18 -2.46 18.76
CA LEU A 31 9.96 -1.03 18.85
C LEU A 31 10.89 -0.38 19.88
N THR A 32 11.22 -1.11 20.95
CA THR A 32 12.19 -0.68 21.97
C THR A 32 13.64 -0.86 21.52
N SER A 33 13.97 -1.92 20.76
CA SER A 33 15.35 -2.15 20.27
C SER A 33 15.74 -1.31 19.04
N TYR A 34 14.84 -1.15 18.07
CA TYR A 34 15.11 -0.39 16.84
C TYR A 34 14.54 1.04 16.87
N GLY A 35 13.80 1.38 17.93
CA GLY A 35 13.15 2.67 18.10
C GLY A 35 11.95 2.90 17.19
N TYR A 36 11.27 4.03 17.39
CA TYR A 36 10.11 4.44 16.59
C TYR A 36 10.43 4.66 15.10
N GLY A 37 11.71 4.83 14.74
CA GLY A 37 12.16 4.96 13.34
C GLY A 37 11.87 3.71 12.49
N TYR A 38 11.94 2.51 13.09
CA TYR A 38 11.60 1.26 12.40
C TYR A 38 10.11 1.19 12.03
N LEU A 39 9.25 1.63 12.94
CA LEU A 39 7.81 1.69 12.71
C LEU A 39 7.46 2.80 11.72
N ALA A 40 8.07 3.99 11.88
CA ALA A 40 7.89 5.10 10.96
C ALA A 40 8.29 4.72 9.53
N GLY A 41 9.41 4.02 9.33
CA GLY A 41 9.82 3.51 8.01
C GLY A 41 8.78 2.58 7.37
N LYS A 42 8.20 1.66 8.15
CA LYS A 42 7.13 0.76 7.66
C LYS A 42 5.84 1.53 7.31
N ILE A 43 5.47 2.54 8.10
CA ILE A 43 4.31 3.40 7.84
C ILE A 43 4.52 4.23 6.57
N VAL A 44 5.69 4.85 6.41
CA VAL A 44 6.05 5.61 5.20
C VAL A 44 5.99 4.70 3.97
N LEU A 45 6.57 3.49 4.06
CA LEU A 45 6.54 2.52 2.95
C LEU A 45 5.10 2.10 2.60
N PHE A 46 4.25 1.89 3.60
CA PHE A 46 2.82 1.59 3.40
C PHE A 46 2.08 2.74 2.70
N ILE A 47 2.29 3.98 3.13
CA ILE A 47 1.70 5.18 2.49
C ILE A 47 2.19 5.30 1.04
N LEU A 48 3.46 5.04 0.77
CA LEU A 48 4.07 5.17 -0.55
C LEU A 48 3.50 4.14 -1.54
N PHE A 49 3.35 2.88 -1.12
CA PHE A 49 2.65 1.86 -1.91
C PHE A 49 1.14 2.15 -2.04
N GLY A 50 0.49 2.63 -0.99
CA GLY A 50 -0.92 3.04 -1.03
C GLY A 50 -1.17 4.18 -2.02
N ALA A 51 -0.29 5.18 -2.05
CA ALA A 51 -0.35 6.29 -3.01
C ALA A 51 -0.13 5.81 -4.45
N LEU A 52 0.81 4.88 -4.68
CA LEU A 52 1.01 4.24 -5.98
C LEU A 52 -0.24 3.48 -6.45
N VAL A 53 -0.87 2.72 -5.55
CA VAL A 53 -2.13 1.99 -5.82
C VAL A 53 -3.25 2.98 -6.17
N TYR A 54 -3.42 4.05 -5.39
CA TYR A 54 -4.43 5.09 -5.62
C TYR A 54 -4.23 5.81 -6.96
N ARG A 55 -2.98 6.21 -7.26
CA ARG A 55 -2.63 6.87 -8.53
C ARG A 55 -2.86 5.97 -9.74
N THR A 56 -2.59 4.67 -9.62
CA THR A 56 -2.83 3.69 -10.69
C THR A 56 -4.33 3.46 -10.92
N ARG A 57 -5.17 3.62 -9.88
CA ARG A 57 -6.64 3.49 -9.99
C ARG A 57 -7.28 4.61 -10.80
N LYS A 58 -6.74 5.85 -10.74
CA LYS A 58 -7.23 7.00 -11.53
C LYS A 58 -7.02 6.85 -13.04
N THR A 59 -6.19 5.92 -13.51
CA THR A 59 -5.91 5.76 -14.95
C THR A 59 -6.94 4.90 -15.69
N LYS A 60 -8.09 4.61 -15.06
CA LYS A 60 -9.24 3.95 -15.72
C LYS A 60 -10.53 4.73 -15.53
N SER A 61 -10.60 5.90 -16.12
CA SER A 61 -11.85 6.37 -16.71
C SER A 61 -11.59 6.68 -18.19
N PRO A 62 -11.66 5.68 -19.09
CA PRO A 62 -12.23 5.97 -20.38
C PRO A 62 -13.73 6.15 -20.13
N ILE A 63 -14.17 7.37 -19.86
CA ILE A 63 -15.54 7.74 -20.16
C ILE A 63 -15.59 7.71 -21.69
N LYS A 64 -15.80 6.53 -22.28
CA LYS A 64 -16.22 6.41 -23.67
C LYS A 64 -17.69 6.81 -23.68
N LYS A 65 -17.95 8.12 -23.67
CA LYS A 65 -19.21 8.66 -24.16
C LYS A 65 -19.06 8.75 -25.68
N GLU A 66 -19.38 7.65 -26.36
CA GLU A 66 -19.69 7.74 -27.79
C GLU A 66 -20.62 6.61 -28.22
N SER A 67 -21.90 6.99 -28.31
CA SER A 67 -22.87 6.57 -29.33
C SER A 67 -23.71 7.84 -29.56
N ASN A 68 -23.19 8.80 -30.33
CA ASN A 68 -23.38 9.03 -31.79
C ASN A 68 -24.80 9.55 -32.13
N PRO A 69 -24.95 10.39 -33.17
CA PRO A 69 -25.86 11.54 -33.29
C PRO A 69 -27.32 11.20 -33.58
#